data_AF-A0AAT9HM91-F1
#
_entry.id   AF-A0AAT9HM91-F1
#
_cell.length_a   1.000
_cell.length_b   1.000
_cell.length_c   1.000
_cell.angle_alpha   90.00
_cell.angle_beta   90.00
_cell.angle_gamma   90.00
#
_symmetry.space_group_name_H-M   'P 1'
#
loop_
_entity.id
_entity.type
_entity.pdbx_description
1 polymer ?
#
loop_
_entity_poly.entity_id
_entity_poly.type
_entity_poly.pdbx_seq_one_letter_code
_entity_poly.pdbx_strand_id
1 'polypeptide(L)'
;MQTREVDATAVQALLAAAVAAPSIHNTQPWRFGLDPDSRSILVRVDRRRQLPTTDPQLRAQYLSVGAAVFNLRVAAEHLGWHPVVRLCPAGEDPDVLATVRLTGAALPGQPSLRALHAAIERRHTSRMPFTGRPVPDSIVGEMTASARAEGARLDVPDIVATRRLLRLTAAAESRNTVHSARAAESRTWITAPGADAAYGIPCRPWARGTRPGGYRCGTSPARCPPRTCPPCASNAMPRWPCCGRPTTGATTGCAPGRPWSGYCSRRPRTECGPRYCTRPWSGRTCGRPWPDRGGAATPRY
;
A
#
# COMPACT_ATOMS: atom_id res chain seq x y z
N MET A 1 -39.19 -16.22 7.84
CA MET A 1 -37.96 -15.43 7.67
C MET A 1 -37.97 -14.90 6.24
N GLN A 2 -38.44 -13.66 6.01
CA GLN A 2 -38.50 -13.10 4.67
C GLN A 2 -37.07 -12.82 4.18
N THR A 3 -36.63 -13.58 3.19
CA THR A 3 -35.42 -13.29 2.44
C THR A 3 -35.64 -11.97 1.73
N ARG A 4 -34.93 -10.92 2.14
CA ARG A 4 -34.90 -9.65 1.40
C ARG A 4 -34.60 -9.97 -0.08
N GLU A 5 -35.11 -9.16 -0.99
CA GLU A 5 -34.75 -9.25 -2.41
C GLU A 5 -33.54 -8.35 -2.67
N VAL A 6 -32.69 -8.74 -3.62
CA VAL A 6 -31.54 -7.92 -4.03
C VAL A 6 -32.02 -7.04 -5.18
N ASP A 7 -32.50 -5.85 -4.84
CA ASP A 7 -32.96 -4.87 -5.82
C ASP A 7 -31.80 -4.08 -6.47
N ALA A 8 -32.11 -3.32 -7.51
CA ALA A 8 -31.12 -2.53 -8.25
C ALA A 8 -30.40 -1.50 -7.37
N THR A 9 -31.09 -0.92 -6.38
CA THR A 9 -30.52 0.09 -5.47
C THR A 9 -29.47 -0.54 -4.55
N ALA A 10 -29.77 -1.72 -4.00
CA ALA A 10 -28.85 -2.49 -3.19
C ALA A 10 -27.61 -2.89 -4.00
N VAL A 11 -27.79 -3.35 -5.24
CA VAL A 11 -26.69 -3.68 -6.15
C VAL A 11 -25.82 -2.45 -6.41
N GLN A 12 -26.43 -1.30 -6.72
CA GLN A 12 -25.69 -0.06 -6.97
C GLN A 12 -24.86 0.37 -5.75
N ALA A 13 -25.41 0.30 -4.55
CA ALA A 13 -24.70 0.63 -3.31
C ALA A 13 -23.50 -0.31 -3.07
N LEU A 14 -23.69 -1.62 -3.28
CA LEU A 14 -22.62 -2.62 -3.18
C LEU A 14 -21.49 -2.33 -4.18
N LEU A 15 -21.83 -2.07 -5.44
CA LEU A 15 -20.85 -1.80 -6.50
C LEU A 15 -20.13 -0.46 -6.29
N ALA A 16 -20.83 0.58 -5.83
CA ALA A 16 -20.22 1.86 -5.49
C ALA A 16 -19.15 1.70 -4.40
N ALA A 17 -19.45 0.93 -3.35
CA ALA A 17 -18.48 0.62 -2.31
C ALA A 17 -17.29 -0.18 -2.86
N ALA A 18 -17.53 -1.18 -3.70
CA ALA A 18 -16.49 -2.01 -4.31
C ALA A 18 -15.51 -1.16 -5.16
N VAL A 19 -16.05 -0.25 -5.97
CA VAL A 19 -15.27 0.63 -6.87
C VAL A 19 -14.43 1.66 -6.09
N ALA A 20 -14.86 2.06 -4.88
CA ALA A 20 -14.08 2.95 -4.01
C ALA A 20 -12.81 2.32 -3.42
N ALA A 21 -12.60 1.01 -3.62
CA ALA A 21 -11.41 0.32 -3.15
C ALA A 21 -10.13 0.85 -3.82
N PRO A 22 -9.00 0.90 -3.08
CA PRO A 22 -7.72 1.23 -3.69
C PRO A 22 -7.27 0.12 -4.64
N SER A 23 -6.60 0.50 -5.73
CA SER A 23 -5.97 -0.43 -6.67
C SER A 23 -4.61 0.08 -7.15
N ILE A 24 -3.75 -0.83 -7.60
CA ILE A 24 -2.45 -0.46 -8.19
C ILE A 24 -2.67 0.54 -9.33
N HIS A 25 -1.94 1.66 -9.30
CA HIS A 25 -2.11 2.78 -10.24
C HIS A 25 -3.55 3.28 -10.46
N ASN A 26 -4.47 2.97 -9.54
CA ASN A 26 -5.90 3.20 -9.72
C ASN A 26 -6.43 2.58 -11.03
N THR A 27 -5.92 1.42 -11.43
CA THR A 27 -6.36 0.69 -12.64
C THR A 27 -7.76 0.11 -12.47
N GLN A 28 -8.20 -0.13 -11.23
CA GLN A 28 -9.49 -0.76 -10.90
C GLN A 28 -9.70 -2.03 -11.74
N PRO A 29 -8.85 -3.07 -11.57
CA PRO A 29 -8.72 -4.18 -12.51
C PRO A 29 -9.81 -5.24 -12.31
N TRP A 30 -11.05 -4.80 -12.08
CA TRP A 30 -12.19 -5.64 -11.75
C TRP A 30 -13.38 -5.37 -12.67
N ARG A 31 -14.20 -6.41 -12.83
CA ARG A 31 -15.56 -6.34 -13.39
C ARG A 31 -16.50 -7.09 -12.46
N PHE A 32 -17.70 -6.56 -12.32
CA PHE A 32 -18.71 -7.15 -11.45
C PHE A 32 -19.84 -7.74 -12.30
N GLY A 33 -20.32 -8.91 -11.91
CA GLY A 33 -21.55 -9.48 -12.42
C GLY A 33 -22.46 -9.88 -11.26
N LEU A 34 -23.77 -9.87 -11.48
CA LEU A 34 -24.74 -10.40 -10.54
C LEU A 34 -25.27 -11.72 -11.10
N ASP A 35 -25.19 -12.77 -10.29
CA ASP A 35 -25.97 -13.98 -10.50
C ASP A 35 -27.26 -13.86 -9.65
N PRO A 36 -28.43 -13.65 -10.27
CA PRO A 36 -29.68 -13.44 -9.56
C PRO A 36 -30.16 -14.70 -8.85
N ASP A 37 -29.89 -15.88 -9.41
CA ASP A 37 -30.38 -17.16 -8.89
C ASP A 37 -29.70 -17.47 -7.56
N SER A 38 -28.38 -17.27 -7.50
CA SER A 38 -27.60 -17.49 -6.28
C SER A 38 -27.47 -16.25 -5.39
N ARG A 39 -27.94 -15.07 -5.85
CA ARG A 39 -27.74 -13.76 -5.21
C ARG A 39 -26.26 -13.46 -4.95
N SER A 40 -25.43 -13.81 -5.92
CA SER A 40 -23.97 -13.69 -5.80
C SER A 40 -23.43 -12.59 -6.68
N ILE A 41 -22.60 -11.73 -6.10
CA ILE A 41 -21.75 -10.83 -6.87
C ILE A 41 -20.50 -11.60 -7.27
N LEU A 42 -20.30 -11.74 -8.57
CA LEU A 42 -19.13 -12.32 -9.19
C LEU A 42 -18.11 -11.20 -9.42
N VAL A 43 -16.91 -11.32 -8.83
CA VAL A 43 -15.81 -10.37 -9.01
C VAL A 43 -14.80 -10.99 -9.97
N ARG A 44 -14.77 -10.45 -11.19
CA ARG A 44 -13.87 -10.89 -12.26
C ARG A 44 -12.70 -9.95 -12.43
N VAL A 45 -11.59 -10.48 -12.91
CA VAL A 45 -10.47 -9.65 -13.37
C VAL A 45 -10.79 -8.97 -14.69
N ASP A 46 -10.41 -7.70 -14.84
CA ASP A 46 -10.33 -7.06 -16.15
C ASP A 46 -8.92 -7.18 -16.72
N ARG A 47 -8.70 -8.16 -17.60
CA ARG A 47 -7.39 -8.38 -18.24
C ARG A 47 -6.90 -7.17 -19.05
N ARG A 48 -7.80 -6.30 -19.52
CA ARG A 48 -7.43 -5.08 -20.26
C ARG A 48 -6.72 -4.04 -19.38
N ARG A 49 -6.76 -4.22 -18.06
CA ARG A 49 -6.18 -3.31 -17.06
C ARG A 49 -5.02 -3.93 -16.30
N GLN A 50 -4.45 -5.00 -16.84
CA GLN A 50 -3.22 -5.59 -16.33
C GLN A 50 -2.02 -4.69 -16.58
N LEU A 51 -1.00 -4.88 -15.75
CA LEU A 51 0.26 -4.16 -15.81
C LEU A 51 1.38 -5.16 -16.08
N PRO A 52 1.55 -5.63 -17.33
CA PRO A 52 2.48 -6.71 -17.64
C PRO A 52 3.93 -6.40 -17.24
N THR A 53 4.33 -5.12 -17.21
CA THR A 53 5.69 -4.74 -16.82
C THR A 53 5.79 -4.45 -15.32
N THR A 54 4.79 -3.78 -14.75
CA THR A 54 4.81 -3.34 -13.34
C THR A 54 4.44 -4.47 -12.38
N ASP A 55 3.48 -5.32 -12.76
CA ASP A 55 2.94 -6.44 -12.00
C ASP A 55 2.88 -7.73 -12.83
N PRO A 56 4.03 -8.27 -13.29
CA PRO A 56 4.07 -9.43 -14.17
C PRO A 56 3.52 -10.72 -13.52
N GLN A 57 3.57 -10.82 -12.19
CA GLN A 57 2.99 -11.94 -11.44
C GLN A 57 1.53 -11.68 -10.99
N LEU A 58 0.92 -10.56 -11.40
CA LEU A 58 -0.45 -10.17 -11.08
C LEU A 58 -0.75 -10.01 -9.58
N ARG A 59 0.28 -9.96 -8.73
CA ARG A 59 0.13 -9.91 -7.27
C ARG A 59 -0.62 -8.65 -6.84
N ALA A 60 -0.30 -7.50 -7.43
CA ALA A 60 -0.95 -6.25 -7.09
C ALA A 60 -2.40 -6.19 -7.61
N GLN A 61 -2.68 -6.84 -8.74
CA GLN A 61 -4.04 -7.07 -9.21
C GLN A 61 -4.87 -7.88 -8.21
N TYR A 62 -4.36 -9.02 -7.72
CA TYR A 62 -5.06 -9.81 -6.69
C TYR A 62 -5.31 -9.00 -5.41
N LEU A 63 -4.32 -8.22 -4.95
CA LEU A 63 -4.48 -7.33 -3.79
C LEU A 63 -5.55 -6.25 -4.02
N SER A 64 -5.60 -5.69 -5.22
CA SER A 64 -6.62 -4.71 -5.61
C SER A 64 -8.02 -5.33 -5.56
N VAL A 65 -8.19 -6.52 -6.15
CA VAL A 65 -9.46 -7.24 -6.13
C VAL A 65 -9.87 -7.64 -4.71
N GLY A 66 -8.93 -8.09 -3.88
CA GLY A 66 -9.18 -8.35 -2.46
C GLY A 66 -9.70 -7.14 -1.70
N ALA A 67 -9.17 -5.94 -1.98
CA ALA A 67 -9.68 -4.70 -1.40
C ALA A 67 -11.11 -4.38 -1.86
N ALA A 68 -11.45 -4.61 -3.13
CA ALA A 68 -12.82 -4.45 -3.63
C ALA A 68 -13.79 -5.45 -2.98
N VAL A 69 -13.38 -6.71 -2.81
CA VAL A 69 -14.15 -7.74 -2.11
C VAL A 69 -14.36 -7.38 -0.63
N PHE A 70 -13.36 -6.81 0.03
CA PHE A 70 -13.51 -6.35 1.41
C PHE A 70 -14.54 -5.23 1.52
N ASN A 71 -14.50 -4.23 0.63
CA ASN A 71 -15.52 -3.18 0.58
C ASN A 71 -16.92 -3.73 0.29
N LEU A 72 -17.05 -4.75 -0.58
CA LEU A 72 -18.33 -5.45 -0.82
C LEU A 72 -18.87 -6.08 0.47
N ARG A 73 -18.02 -6.73 1.27
CA ARG A 73 -18.42 -7.32 2.57
C ARG A 73 -18.96 -6.24 3.51
N VAL A 74 -18.24 -5.13 3.64
CA VAL A 74 -18.63 -3.98 4.49
C VAL A 74 -19.98 -3.42 4.06
N ALA A 75 -20.19 -3.21 2.75
CA ALA A 75 -21.45 -2.69 2.23
C ALA A 75 -22.61 -3.68 2.37
N ALA A 76 -22.37 -4.98 2.15
CA ALA A 76 -23.37 -6.03 2.36
C ALA A 76 -23.86 -6.05 3.81
N GLU A 77 -22.93 -6.03 4.76
CA GLU A 77 -23.29 -5.96 6.18
C GLU A 77 -24.02 -4.66 6.54
N HIS A 78 -23.63 -3.52 5.96
CA HIS A 78 -24.33 -2.25 6.16
C HIS A 78 -25.78 -2.31 5.67
N LEU A 79 -26.04 -2.99 4.55
CA LEU A 79 -27.39 -3.22 4.02
C LEU A 79 -28.16 -4.33 4.76
N GLY A 80 -27.55 -5.00 5.74
CA GLY A 80 -28.18 -6.02 6.56
C GLY A 80 -28.06 -7.45 6.04
N TRP A 81 -27.17 -7.69 5.09
CA TRP A 81 -26.87 -9.01 4.55
C TRP A 81 -25.65 -9.63 5.22
N HIS A 82 -25.60 -10.95 5.31
CA HIS A 82 -24.38 -11.67 5.64
C HIS A 82 -23.66 -12.12 4.37
N PRO A 83 -22.47 -11.57 4.07
CA PRO A 83 -21.72 -11.92 2.86
C PRO A 83 -20.93 -13.23 3.06
N VAL A 84 -21.23 -14.25 2.25
CA VAL A 84 -20.43 -15.47 2.17
C VAL A 84 -19.46 -15.35 1.00
N VAL A 85 -18.17 -15.21 1.31
CA VAL A 85 -17.12 -15.01 0.31
C VAL A 85 -16.42 -16.32 -0.03
N ARG A 86 -16.23 -16.58 -1.33
CA ARG A 86 -15.30 -17.60 -1.82
C ARG A 86 -14.26 -16.93 -2.70
N LEU A 87 -12.99 -17.07 -2.34
CA LEU A 87 -11.86 -16.55 -3.11
C LEU A 87 -11.35 -17.62 -4.07
N CYS A 88 -10.98 -17.20 -5.28
CA CYS A 88 -10.49 -18.04 -6.37
C CYS A 88 -11.27 -19.36 -6.49
N PRO A 89 -12.62 -19.29 -6.62
CA PRO A 89 -13.43 -20.50 -6.70
C PRO A 89 -12.98 -21.35 -7.90
N ALA A 90 -12.90 -22.65 -7.70
CA ALA A 90 -12.74 -23.56 -8.83
C ALA A 90 -14.01 -23.48 -9.70
N GLY A 91 -13.84 -23.18 -10.99
CA GLY A 91 -14.94 -23.03 -11.93
C GLY A 91 -14.45 -22.92 -13.36
N GLU A 92 -15.40 -22.94 -14.30
CA GLU A 92 -15.16 -22.87 -15.73
C GLU A 92 -14.56 -21.51 -16.18
N ASP A 93 -14.87 -20.43 -15.44
CA ASP A 93 -14.40 -19.08 -15.74
C ASP A 93 -13.15 -18.74 -14.91
N PRO A 94 -11.93 -18.81 -15.49
CA PRO A 94 -10.69 -18.52 -14.78
C PRO A 94 -10.55 -17.04 -14.42
N ASP A 95 -11.39 -16.15 -14.94
CA ASP A 95 -11.35 -14.74 -14.61
C ASP A 95 -12.12 -14.40 -13.34
N VAL A 96 -12.93 -15.32 -12.79
CA VAL A 96 -13.62 -15.13 -11.51
C VAL A 96 -12.63 -15.31 -10.35
N LEU A 97 -12.28 -14.20 -9.71
CA LEU A 97 -11.36 -14.20 -8.57
C LEU A 97 -12.07 -14.25 -7.23
N ALA A 98 -13.34 -13.88 -7.17
CA ALA A 98 -14.16 -14.08 -5.98
C ALA A 98 -15.65 -14.16 -6.31
N THR A 99 -16.40 -14.85 -5.44
CA THR A 99 -17.86 -14.70 -5.36
C THR A 99 -18.25 -14.21 -3.97
N VAL A 100 -19.20 -13.29 -3.91
CA VAL A 100 -19.77 -12.76 -2.68
C VAL A 100 -21.26 -13.04 -2.70
N ARG A 101 -21.67 -14.09 -2.01
CA ARG A 101 -23.08 -14.50 -1.93
C ARG A 101 -23.78 -13.78 -0.80
N LEU A 102 -24.87 -13.10 -1.11
CA LEU A 102 -25.67 -12.36 -0.13
C LEU A 102 -26.67 -13.31 0.54
N THR A 103 -26.43 -13.62 1.81
CA THR A 103 -27.31 -14.45 2.63
C THR A 103 -28.02 -13.61 3.69
N GLY A 104 -28.99 -14.20 4.39
CA GLY A 104 -29.83 -13.51 5.39
C GLY A 104 -29.04 -12.93 6.59
N ALA A 105 -29.73 -12.72 7.72
CA ALA A 105 -29.13 -12.06 8.86
C ALA A 105 -27.84 -12.75 9.34
N ALA A 106 -26.88 -11.93 9.77
CA ALA A 106 -25.60 -12.40 10.29
C ALA A 106 -25.80 -13.35 11.48
N LEU A 107 -24.95 -14.37 11.55
CA LEU A 107 -24.92 -15.27 12.70
C LEU A 107 -24.44 -14.51 13.95
N PRO A 108 -25.04 -14.77 15.13
CA PRO A 108 -24.57 -14.18 16.39
C PRO A 108 -23.08 -14.48 16.63
N GLY A 109 -22.33 -13.48 17.11
CA GLY A 109 -20.93 -13.65 17.55
C GLY A 109 -19.84 -13.32 16.54
N GLN A 110 -20.18 -12.95 15.30
CA GLN A 110 -19.18 -12.44 14.34
C GLN A 110 -18.94 -10.93 14.53
N PRO A 111 -17.68 -10.44 14.52
CA PRO A 111 -17.40 -9.01 14.52
C PRO A 111 -18.02 -8.36 13.29
N SER A 112 -18.88 -7.36 13.49
CA SER A 112 -19.54 -6.71 12.35
C SER A 112 -18.64 -5.69 11.67
N LEU A 113 -18.59 -5.75 10.35
CA LEU A 113 -17.93 -4.77 9.48
C LEU A 113 -18.78 -3.51 9.23
N ARG A 114 -20.06 -3.51 9.64
CA ARG A 114 -21.01 -2.40 9.42
C ARG A 114 -20.46 -1.03 9.81
N ALA A 115 -19.73 -0.94 10.92
CA ALA A 115 -19.15 0.31 11.42
C ALA A 115 -18.12 0.93 10.46
N LEU A 116 -17.51 0.12 9.58
CA LEU A 116 -16.51 0.58 8.61
C LEU A 116 -17.14 1.23 7.37
N HIS A 117 -18.45 1.13 7.16
CA HIS A 117 -19.09 1.62 5.92
C HIS A 117 -18.79 3.10 5.65
N ALA A 118 -18.94 3.95 6.67
CA ALA A 118 -18.64 5.37 6.55
C ALA A 118 -17.15 5.68 6.27
N ALA A 119 -16.24 4.73 6.49
CA ALA A 119 -14.82 4.91 6.20
C ALA A 119 -14.49 4.72 4.71
N ILE A 120 -15.33 4.01 3.95
CA ILE A 120 -15.11 3.75 2.52
C ILE A 120 -15.01 5.07 1.74
N GLU A 121 -15.97 5.98 1.95
CA GLU A 121 -16.02 7.28 1.25
C GLU A 121 -14.92 8.25 1.70
N ARG A 122 -14.51 8.17 2.97
CA ARG A 122 -13.51 9.08 3.55
C ARG A 122 -12.07 8.68 3.20
N ARG A 123 -11.84 7.40 2.93
CA ARG A 123 -10.51 6.86 2.69
C ARG A 123 -9.94 7.39 1.37
N HIS A 124 -8.75 7.95 1.45
CA HIS A 124 -7.96 8.33 0.27
C HIS A 124 -6.48 8.05 0.51
N THR A 125 -5.71 7.90 -0.56
CA THR A 125 -4.25 7.71 -0.47
C THR A 125 -3.57 9.08 -0.36
N SER A 126 -3.06 9.41 0.84
CA SER A 126 -2.16 10.55 1.01
C SER A 126 -0.73 10.15 0.63
N ARG A 127 -0.09 10.98 -0.19
CA ARG A 127 1.35 10.88 -0.54
C ARG A 127 2.16 12.04 0.06
N MET A 128 1.55 12.79 0.98
CA MET A 128 2.18 13.90 1.66
C MET A 128 2.97 13.40 2.88
N PRO A 129 4.03 14.10 3.30
CA PRO A 129 4.73 13.77 4.54
C PRO A 129 3.79 13.74 5.74
N PHE A 130 3.94 12.74 6.60
CA PHE A 130 3.22 12.65 7.87
C PHE A 130 3.99 13.38 8.99
N THR A 131 3.31 13.72 10.07
CA THR A 131 3.83 14.53 11.20
C THR A 131 5.00 13.91 11.98
N GLY A 132 5.38 12.65 11.73
CA GLY A 132 6.42 11.94 12.47
C GLY A 132 6.04 11.53 13.90
N ARG A 133 4.85 11.90 14.38
CA ARG A 133 4.32 11.45 15.68
C ARG A 133 4.15 9.92 15.67
N PRO A 134 4.63 9.21 16.71
CA PRO A 134 4.38 7.79 16.85
C PRO A 134 2.87 7.49 16.88
N VAL A 135 2.48 6.38 16.25
CA VAL A 135 1.11 5.84 16.40
C VAL A 135 1.02 5.23 17.82
N PRO A 136 -0.01 5.55 18.61
CA PRO A 136 -0.17 4.97 19.95
C PRO A 136 -0.21 3.44 19.91
N ASP A 137 0.42 2.79 20.89
CA ASP A 137 0.55 1.33 20.94
C ASP A 137 -0.81 0.59 20.94
N SER A 138 -1.84 1.19 21.55
CA SER A 138 -3.20 0.64 21.53
C SER A 138 -3.75 0.54 20.10
N ILE A 139 -3.56 1.59 19.30
CA ILE A 139 -3.98 1.64 17.90
C ILE A 139 -3.18 0.64 17.06
N VAL A 140 -1.88 0.51 17.32
CA VAL A 140 -1.06 -0.52 16.66
C VAL A 140 -1.58 -1.92 17.01
N GLY A 141 -1.91 -2.16 18.28
CA GLY A 141 -2.50 -3.42 18.74
C GLY A 141 -3.81 -3.75 18.04
N GLU A 142 -4.72 -2.77 17.92
CA GLU A 142 -5.98 -2.91 17.18
C GLU A 142 -5.73 -3.22 15.70
N MET A 143 -4.85 -2.48 15.03
CA MET A 143 -4.50 -2.72 13.63
C MET A 143 -3.90 -4.12 13.42
N THR A 144 -3.04 -4.58 14.33
CA THR A 144 -2.46 -5.93 14.28
C THR A 144 -3.53 -7.00 14.48
N ALA A 145 -4.47 -6.79 15.40
CA ALA A 145 -5.59 -7.71 15.62
C ALA A 145 -6.52 -7.77 14.40
N SER A 146 -6.85 -6.62 13.80
CA SER A 146 -7.66 -6.56 12.57
C SER A 146 -6.99 -7.25 11.39
N ALA A 147 -5.67 -7.08 11.22
CA ALA A 147 -4.92 -7.81 10.18
C ALA A 147 -5.01 -9.33 10.39
N ARG A 148 -4.83 -9.80 11.63
CA ARG A 148 -4.92 -11.23 11.97
C ARG A 148 -6.31 -11.81 11.74
N ALA A 149 -7.37 -11.05 12.07
CA ALA A 149 -8.74 -11.46 11.81
C ALA A 149 -9.01 -11.72 10.31
N GLU A 150 -8.28 -11.02 9.44
CA GLU A 150 -8.33 -11.19 7.99
C GLU A 150 -7.22 -12.12 7.43
N GLY A 151 -6.56 -12.88 8.30
CA GLY A 151 -5.51 -13.85 7.91
C GLY A 151 -4.18 -13.21 7.49
N ALA A 152 -3.97 -11.93 7.77
CA ALA A 152 -2.74 -11.19 7.47
C ALA A 152 -1.90 -10.91 8.71
N ARG A 153 -0.60 -10.70 8.50
CA ARG A 153 0.32 -10.22 9.54
C ARG A 153 0.68 -8.77 9.27
N LEU A 154 0.54 -7.94 10.29
CA LEU A 154 1.05 -6.57 10.29
C LEU A 154 2.36 -6.51 11.07
N ASP A 155 3.45 -6.13 10.39
CA ASP A 155 4.74 -5.83 11.00
C ASP A 155 4.98 -4.32 11.02
N VAL A 156 5.24 -3.78 12.20
CA VAL A 156 5.59 -2.36 12.38
C VAL A 156 7.10 -2.25 12.57
N PRO A 157 7.85 -1.72 11.58
CA PRO A 157 9.29 -1.64 11.66
C PRO A 157 9.73 -0.59 12.68
N ASP A 158 10.78 -0.90 13.44
CA ASP A 158 11.49 0.09 14.25
C ASP A 158 12.25 1.10 13.36
N ILE A 159 12.96 2.04 13.98
CA ILE A 159 13.71 3.07 13.25
C ILE A 159 14.82 2.48 12.34
N VAL A 160 15.44 1.36 12.74
CA VAL A 160 16.53 0.74 11.99
C VAL A 160 15.98 0.01 10.77
N ALA A 161 14.94 -0.79 10.97
CA ALA A 161 14.21 -1.48 9.91
C ALA A 161 13.57 -0.48 8.94
N THR A 162 12.99 0.62 9.45
CA THR A 162 12.42 1.69 8.62
C THR A 162 13.48 2.31 7.71
N ARG A 163 14.66 2.66 8.24
CA ARG A 163 15.77 3.18 7.43
C ARG A 163 16.23 2.19 6.36
N ARG A 164 16.27 0.89 6.69
CA ARG A 164 16.59 -0.17 5.73
C ARG A 164 15.54 -0.25 4.61
N LEU A 165 14.25 -0.24 4.96
CA LEU A 165 13.15 -0.25 4.00
C LEU A 165 13.22 0.95 3.06
N LEU A 166 13.43 2.16 3.59
CA LEU A 166 13.56 3.37 2.76
C LEU A 166 14.72 3.29 1.77
N ARG A 167 15.87 2.73 2.17
CA ARG A 167 17.01 2.51 1.25
C ARG A 167 16.67 1.52 0.14
N LEU A 168 15.99 0.41 0.48
CA LEU A 168 15.57 -0.59 -0.50
C LEU A 168 14.53 -0.01 -1.47
N THR A 169 13.58 0.78 -0.96
CA THR A 169 12.59 1.49 -1.78
C THR A 169 13.28 2.46 -2.75
N ALA A 170 14.21 3.29 -2.27
CA ALA A 170 14.94 4.23 -3.14
C ALA A 170 15.75 3.51 -4.24
N ALA A 171 16.38 2.38 -3.90
CA ALA A 171 17.10 1.56 -4.89
C ALA A 171 16.14 0.93 -5.92
N ALA A 172 14.97 0.45 -5.49
CA ALA A 172 13.95 -0.08 -6.38
C ALA A 172 13.35 1.00 -7.30
N GLU A 173 13.06 2.19 -6.76
CA GLU A 173 12.59 3.33 -7.54
C GLU A 173 13.62 3.75 -8.60
N SER A 174 14.91 3.83 -8.23
CA SER A 174 15.97 4.13 -9.19
C SER A 174 15.98 3.14 -10.36
N ARG A 175 15.94 1.83 -10.08
CA ARG A 175 15.85 0.78 -11.12
C ARG A 175 14.59 0.91 -11.98
N ASN A 176 13.45 1.18 -11.36
CA ASN A 176 12.18 1.34 -12.07
C ASN A 176 12.19 2.57 -12.99
N THR A 177 12.84 3.66 -12.59
CA THR A 177 12.91 4.89 -13.40
C THR A 177 13.78 4.75 -14.66
N VAL A 178 14.86 3.96 -14.58
CA VAL A 178 15.74 3.72 -15.74
C VAL A 178 15.23 2.62 -16.66
N HIS A 179 14.31 1.77 -16.18
CA HIS A 179 13.67 0.75 -17.01
C HIS A 179 12.61 1.37 -17.92
N SER A 180 12.96 1.58 -19.19
CA SER A 180 12.15 2.30 -20.19
C SER A 180 10.71 1.80 -20.30
N ALA A 181 10.49 0.49 -20.44
CA ALA A 181 9.16 -0.10 -20.56
C ALA A 181 8.28 0.12 -19.32
N ARG A 182 8.84 -0.10 -18.11
CA ARG A 182 8.14 0.11 -16.85
C ARG A 182 7.80 1.58 -16.63
N ALA A 183 8.72 2.47 -16.98
CA ALA A 183 8.51 3.90 -16.93
C ALA A 183 7.43 4.35 -17.94
N ALA A 184 7.40 3.76 -19.14
CA ALA A 184 6.36 4.03 -20.14
C ALA A 184 4.98 3.58 -19.64
N GLU A 185 4.86 2.34 -19.16
CA GLU A 185 3.61 1.81 -18.57
C GLU A 185 3.16 2.64 -17.36
N SER A 186 4.06 3.04 -16.47
CA SER A 186 3.68 3.90 -15.34
C SER A 186 3.10 5.25 -15.80
N ARG A 187 3.63 5.84 -16.88
CA ARG A 187 3.15 7.13 -17.40
C ARG A 187 1.75 7.04 -18.04
N THR A 188 1.37 5.90 -18.63
CA THR A 188 0.03 5.73 -19.20
C THR A 188 -1.07 5.77 -18.13
N TRP A 189 -0.73 5.48 -16.88
CA TRP A 189 -1.63 5.51 -15.74
C TRP A 189 -1.51 6.78 -14.89
N ILE A 190 -0.85 7.81 -15.41
CA ILE A 190 -0.83 9.13 -14.79
C ILE A 190 -1.73 10.05 -15.61
N THR A 191 -2.79 10.54 -14.99
CA THR A 191 -3.77 11.42 -15.63
C THR A 191 -3.31 12.87 -15.50
N ALA A 192 -3.18 13.57 -16.63
CA ALA A 192 -2.81 14.97 -16.64
C ALA A 192 -3.91 15.84 -15.97
N PRO A 193 -3.54 16.98 -15.35
CA PRO A 193 -4.54 17.93 -14.85
C PRO A 193 -5.51 18.35 -15.97
N GLY A 194 -6.82 18.27 -15.71
CA GLY A 194 -7.86 18.66 -16.67
C GLY A 194 -8.24 17.58 -17.70
N ALA A 195 -7.57 16.43 -17.71
CA ALA A 195 -8.00 15.29 -18.52
C ALA A 195 -9.19 14.57 -17.87
N ASP A 196 -10.21 14.26 -18.67
CA ASP A 196 -11.35 13.44 -18.25
C ASP A 196 -10.99 11.95 -18.40
N ALA A 197 -10.29 11.41 -17.41
CA ALA A 197 -9.97 9.98 -17.35
C ALA A 197 -10.60 9.35 -16.10
N ALA A 198 -11.41 8.31 -16.32
CA ALA A 198 -12.07 7.57 -15.25
C ALA A 198 -11.10 6.75 -14.37
N TYR A 199 -9.88 6.47 -14.86
CA TYR A 199 -8.87 5.64 -14.21
C TYR A 199 -7.51 6.33 -14.18
N GLY A 200 -6.58 5.74 -13.42
CA GLY A 200 -5.24 6.27 -13.29
C GLY A 200 -5.07 7.20 -12.08
N ILE A 201 -3.82 7.55 -11.81
CA ILE A 201 -3.45 8.46 -10.73
C ILE A 201 -3.56 9.89 -11.25
N PRO A 202 -4.44 10.74 -10.68
CA PRO A 202 -4.49 12.14 -11.07
C PRO A 202 -3.20 12.86 -10.66
N CYS A 203 -2.50 13.48 -11.61
CA CYS A 203 -1.48 14.46 -11.29
C CYS A 203 -2.16 15.71 -10.74
N ARG A 204 -2.07 15.93 -9.44
CA ARG A 204 -2.48 17.19 -8.82
C ARG A 204 -1.29 18.16 -8.81
N PRO A 205 -1.48 19.44 -9.19
CA PRO A 205 -0.44 20.44 -9.06
C PRO A 205 0.03 20.53 -7.61
N TRP A 206 1.35 20.43 -7.45
CA TRP A 206 2.03 20.61 -6.19
C TRP A 206 1.84 22.06 -5.67
N ALA A 207 1.47 22.26 -4.40
CA ALA A 207 1.41 23.59 -3.77
C ALA A 207 2.83 24.09 -3.40
N ARG A 208 3.53 24.85 -4.25
CA ARG A 208 4.93 25.34 -4.11
C ARG A 208 5.66 25.09 -2.75
N GLY A 209 6.62 24.13 -2.70
CA GLY A 209 7.73 24.03 -1.74
C GLY A 209 7.74 23.03 -0.55
N THR A 210 8.13 21.74 -0.66
CA THR A 210 7.21 20.67 -1.01
C THR A 210 7.81 19.55 -1.86
N ARG A 211 8.81 18.81 -1.38
CA ARG A 211 9.38 17.69 -2.13
C ARG A 211 8.88 16.34 -1.59
N PRO A 212 8.00 15.61 -2.30
CA PRO A 212 7.76 14.21 -2.00
C PRO A 212 8.64 13.28 -2.86
N GLY A 213 8.99 12.12 -2.30
CA GLY A 213 9.42 10.96 -3.08
C GLY A 213 8.20 10.29 -3.70
N GLY A 214 8.26 10.01 -5.01
CA GLY A 214 7.20 9.33 -5.75
C GLY A 214 6.62 10.16 -6.89
N TYR A 215 6.89 9.70 -8.11
CA TYR A 215 6.38 10.15 -9.41
C TYR A 215 6.51 11.66 -9.68
N ARG A 216 7.61 12.06 -10.33
CA ARG A 216 7.61 13.33 -11.08
C ARG A 216 6.57 13.21 -12.18
N CYS A 217 5.55 14.06 -12.13
CA CYS A 217 4.85 14.45 -13.35
C CYS A 217 5.94 15.09 -14.23
N GLY A 218 6.42 14.34 -15.22
CA GLY A 218 7.50 14.80 -16.07
C GLY A 218 7.03 16.05 -16.78
N THR A 219 7.64 17.19 -16.50
CA THR A 219 7.76 18.23 -17.51
C THR A 219 8.59 17.61 -18.63
N SER A 220 7.93 16.98 -19.60
CA SER A 220 8.58 16.67 -20.86
C SER A 220 9.16 17.99 -21.37
N PRO A 221 10.45 18.07 -21.76
CA PRO A 221 10.94 19.21 -22.50
C PRO A 221 10.35 19.06 -23.91
N ALA A 222 9.06 19.41 -24.04
CA ALA A 222 8.55 19.80 -25.33
C ALA A 222 9.45 20.97 -25.74
N ARG A 223 10.27 20.76 -26.78
CA ARG A 223 11.10 21.78 -27.39
C ARG A 223 10.21 22.99 -27.62
N CYS A 224 10.41 24.05 -26.85
CA CYS A 224 9.89 25.36 -27.21
C CYS A 224 10.46 25.67 -28.61
N PRO A 225 9.63 25.99 -29.61
CA PRO A 225 10.14 26.55 -30.86
C PRO A 225 10.84 27.88 -30.53
N PRO A 226 11.95 28.21 -31.21
CA PRO A 226 12.75 29.36 -30.85
C PRO A 226 11.99 30.62 -31.29
N ARG A 227 11.39 31.34 -30.36
CA ARG A 227 11.03 32.74 -30.58
C ARG A 227 10.86 33.50 -29.26
N THR A 228 11.81 34.42 -29.07
CA THR A 228 11.75 35.64 -28.25
C THR A 228 11.41 35.49 -26.77
N CYS A 229 12.43 35.23 -25.94
CA CYS A 229 12.50 35.73 -24.57
C CYS A 229 13.91 36.31 -24.32
N PRO A 230 14.03 37.52 -23.73
CA PRO A 230 15.32 38.14 -23.45
C PRO A 230 16.03 37.43 -22.28
N PRO A 231 17.37 37.51 -22.17
CA PRO A 231 18.13 36.70 -21.22
C PRO A 231 17.88 37.15 -19.77
N CYS A 232 17.31 36.29 -18.95
CA CYS A 232 17.32 36.48 -17.50
C CYS A 232 18.70 36.06 -16.95
N ALA A 233 19.36 37.03 -16.33
CA ALA A 233 20.68 36.96 -15.75
C ALA A 233 20.85 35.82 -14.74
N SER A 234 22.04 35.23 -14.79
CA SER A 234 22.67 34.39 -13.78
C SER A 234 22.52 34.97 -12.37
N ASN A 235 22.08 34.16 -11.41
CA ASN A 235 22.47 34.35 -10.01
C ASN A 235 22.50 33.04 -9.22
N ALA A 236 23.73 32.72 -8.81
CA ALA A 236 24.20 32.12 -7.56
C ALA A 236 23.33 31.06 -6.84
N MET A 237 23.93 29.87 -6.67
CA MET A 237 23.57 28.88 -5.64
C MET A 237 23.80 29.44 -4.22
N PRO A 238 22.89 29.24 -3.26
CA PRO A 238 23.22 29.45 -1.85
C PRO A 238 23.99 28.23 -1.30
N ARG A 239 25.22 28.49 -0.85
CA ARG A 239 26.07 27.57 -0.08
C ARG A 239 25.47 27.33 1.31
N TRP A 240 25.38 26.07 1.73
CA TRP A 240 25.16 25.69 3.13
C TRP A 240 26.46 25.89 3.94
N PRO A 241 26.41 26.41 5.17
CA PRO A 241 27.60 26.54 6.00
C PRO A 241 28.00 25.19 6.60
N CYS A 242 29.24 24.78 6.30
CA CYS A 242 29.94 23.71 7.00
C CYS A 242 30.24 24.15 8.44
N CYS A 243 29.77 23.38 9.43
CA CYS A 243 30.27 23.44 10.79
C CYS A 243 31.72 22.91 10.82
N GLY A 244 32.68 23.74 11.22
CA GLY A 244 34.08 23.37 11.34
C GLY A 244 34.82 24.17 12.42
N ARG A 245 35.10 23.47 13.53
CA ARG A 245 36.11 23.66 14.59
C ARG A 245 36.04 24.86 15.56
N PRO A 246 36.21 24.62 16.89
CA PRO A 246 36.60 25.62 17.86
C PRO A 246 38.12 25.62 18.11
N THR A 247 38.72 26.79 18.27
CA THR A 247 40.05 26.97 18.86
C THR A 247 40.03 28.16 19.83
N THR A 248 40.22 27.82 21.12
CA THR A 248 41.01 28.52 22.17
C THR A 248 40.84 30.03 22.41
N GLY A 249 40.50 30.37 23.65
CA GLY A 249 40.70 31.70 24.27
C GLY A 249 39.99 31.80 25.62
N ALA A 250 40.71 32.19 26.67
CA ALA A 250 40.36 32.00 28.09
C ALA A 250 39.79 33.25 28.80
N THR A 251 39.10 33.01 29.94
CA THR A 251 38.94 33.81 31.20
C THR A 251 38.41 35.26 31.11
N THR A 252 37.44 35.78 31.90
CA THR A 252 37.36 35.86 33.40
C THR A 252 36.01 36.51 33.86
N GLY A 253 35.45 36.11 35.03
CA GLY A 253 34.57 36.85 36.00
C GLY A 253 33.20 37.42 35.55
N CYS A 254 32.06 37.45 36.26
CA CYS A 254 31.63 37.23 37.66
C CYS A 254 30.10 36.89 37.71
N ALA A 255 29.61 36.41 38.87
CA ALA A 255 28.33 35.72 39.18
C ALA A 255 27.10 36.65 39.52
N PRO A 256 26.01 36.21 40.21
CA PRO A 256 25.00 35.14 39.97
C PRO A 256 23.51 35.63 40.08
N GLY A 257 22.54 34.78 39.65
CA GLY A 257 21.11 34.92 40.00
C GLY A 257 20.24 33.71 39.59
N ARG A 258 19.77 32.92 40.57
CA ARG A 258 18.89 31.72 40.47
C ARG A 258 17.38 32.11 40.47
N PRO A 259 16.35 31.21 40.44
CA PRO A 259 16.33 29.72 40.49
C PRO A 259 15.32 28.92 39.58
N TRP A 260 15.58 27.60 39.48
CA TRP A 260 14.67 26.40 39.45
C TRP A 260 13.70 26.21 38.24
N SER A 261 13.39 25.01 37.74
CA SER A 261 13.30 23.62 38.28
C SER A 261 13.77 22.57 37.23
N GLY A 262 14.55 21.51 37.54
CA GLY A 262 14.11 20.24 38.16
C GLY A 262 13.22 19.44 37.17
N TYR A 263 13.53 18.25 36.64
CA TYR A 263 14.16 17.07 37.24
C TYR A 263 14.70 16.14 36.13
N CYS A 264 15.89 15.58 36.37
CA CYS A 264 16.51 14.53 35.56
C CYS A 264 16.73 13.34 36.51
N SER A 265 15.99 12.23 36.33
CA SER A 265 16.16 11.02 37.15
C SER A 265 16.81 9.92 36.33
N ARG A 266 18.09 9.67 36.65
CA ARG A 266 18.83 8.44 36.34
C ARG A 266 18.15 7.23 36.98
N ARG A 267 18.22 6.06 36.33
CA ARG A 267 18.08 4.75 37.00
C ARG A 267 19.40 3.96 36.87
N PRO A 268 19.72 3.08 37.84
CA PRO A 268 21.08 2.57 38.06
C PRO A 268 21.36 1.21 37.39
N ARG A 269 22.66 0.93 37.23
CA ARG A 269 23.25 -0.37 36.87
C ARG A 269 23.45 -1.22 38.13
N THR A 270 22.91 -2.44 38.12
CA THR A 270 23.27 -3.65 38.90
C THR A 270 22.49 -4.77 38.15
N GLU A 271 23.02 -5.89 37.65
CA GLU A 271 23.89 -6.92 38.21
C GLU A 271 24.60 -7.71 37.07
N CYS A 272 25.73 -8.34 37.40
CA CYS A 272 26.47 -9.27 36.56
C CYS A 272 26.22 -10.73 37.00
N GLY A 273 25.99 -11.63 36.01
CA GLY A 273 26.32 -13.06 36.01
C GLY A 273 25.14 -14.05 36.15
N PRO A 274 25.23 -15.33 35.68
CA PRO A 274 26.38 -16.01 35.05
C PRO A 274 26.11 -16.68 33.68
N ARG A 275 27.24 -16.91 33.00
CA ARG A 275 27.59 -17.91 31.96
C ARG A 275 26.56 -19.00 31.61
N TYR A 276 26.26 -19.12 30.31
CA TYR A 276 26.20 -20.43 29.62
C TYR A 276 26.74 -20.30 28.18
N CYS A 277 27.87 -20.96 27.92
CA CYS A 277 28.39 -21.28 26.60
C CYS A 277 28.26 -22.79 26.38
N THR A 278 27.51 -23.21 25.37
CA THR A 278 27.55 -24.50 24.63
C THR A 278 26.57 -24.34 23.47
N ARG A 279 26.78 -24.62 22.17
CA ARG A 279 27.80 -25.23 21.30
C ARG A 279 27.41 -24.85 19.84
N PRO A 280 28.28 -25.02 18.82
CA PRO A 280 28.03 -24.59 17.44
C PRO A 280 27.28 -25.64 16.59
N TRP A 281 26.47 -25.18 15.63
CA TRP A 281 25.79 -26.04 14.65
C TRP A 281 26.69 -26.26 13.42
N SER A 282 27.19 -27.49 13.30
CA SER A 282 27.88 -28.04 12.14
C SER A 282 26.89 -28.78 11.24
N GLY A 283 27.03 -28.67 9.91
CA GLY A 283 26.45 -29.66 8.99
C GLY A 283 25.97 -29.10 7.66
N ARG A 284 26.90 -28.90 6.72
CA ARG A 284 26.61 -28.92 5.28
C ARG A 284 26.53 -30.38 4.84
N THR A 285 25.50 -30.73 4.06
CA THR A 285 25.62 -31.70 2.97
C THR A 285 24.70 -31.29 1.82
N CYS A 286 25.26 -31.43 0.62
CA CYS A 286 24.75 -30.99 -0.67
C CYS A 286 23.80 -32.02 -1.30
N GLY A 287 22.92 -31.53 -2.18
CA GLY A 287 22.64 -32.14 -3.49
C GLY A 287 21.46 -33.10 -3.58
N ARG A 288 20.44 -32.74 -4.37
CA ARG A 288 20.30 -33.16 -5.79
C ARG A 288 19.04 -32.54 -6.43
N PRO A 289 18.96 -32.51 -7.78
CA PRO A 289 18.15 -31.57 -8.56
C PRO A 289 16.81 -32.14 -9.07
N TRP A 290 15.99 -31.21 -9.58
CA TRP A 290 14.71 -31.41 -10.27
C TRP A 290 14.79 -32.38 -11.47
N PRO A 291 13.75 -33.20 -11.73
CA PRO A 291 13.68 -33.97 -12.97
C PRO A 291 13.05 -33.15 -14.12
N ASP A 292 13.71 -33.28 -15.27
CA ASP A 292 13.33 -32.77 -16.59
C ASP A 292 12.02 -33.38 -17.12
N ARG A 293 11.28 -32.59 -17.91
CA ARG A 293 10.14 -33.04 -18.71
C ARG A 293 10.59 -33.32 -20.15
N GLY A 294 10.37 -34.55 -20.59
CA GLY A 294 10.29 -35.00 -21.98
C GLY A 294 9.91 -36.47 -21.92
N GLY A 295 8.95 -37.03 -22.64
CA GLY A 295 8.26 -36.65 -23.86
C GLY A 295 7.97 -37.98 -24.58
N ALA A 296 6.74 -38.13 -25.07
CA ALA A 296 6.26 -39.09 -26.06
C ALA A 296 5.83 -40.53 -25.65
N ALA A 297 4.65 -40.85 -26.21
CA ALA A 297 4.17 -42.11 -26.80
C ALA A 297 3.39 -43.12 -25.91
N THR A 298 2.08 -43.14 -26.19
CA THR A 298 1.09 -44.23 -26.11
C THR A 298 1.51 -45.51 -26.88
N PRO A 299 0.69 -46.60 -26.97
CA PRO A 299 -0.57 -46.96 -26.30
C PRO A 299 -0.57 -48.40 -25.70
N ARG A 300 -1.66 -48.80 -25.00
CA ARG A 300 -2.52 -49.96 -25.39
C ARG A 300 -3.60 -50.29 -24.33
N TYR A 301 -4.80 -50.51 -24.87
CA TYR A 301 -6.08 -50.99 -24.33
C TYR A 301 -6.88 -50.06 -23.42
#